data_AF-A0A941D2Z9-F1
#
_entry.id   AF-A0A941D2Z9-F1
#
_cell.length_a   1.000
_cell.length_b   1.000
_cell.length_c   1.000
_cell.angle_alpha   90.00
_cell.angle_beta   90.00
_cell.angle_gamma   90.00
#
_symmetry.space_group_name_H-M   'P 1'
#
loop_
_entity.id
_entity.type
_entity.pdbx_description
1 polymer ?
#
loop_
_entity_poly.entity_id
_entity_poly.type
_entity_poly.pdbx_seq_one_letter_code
_entity_poly.pdbx_strand_id
1 'polypeptide(L)'
;MESAPWSAAWSGEASFTVGPSTDFPGFLELNQAQAPGKGEPLFGAMNATRLRRGMVDLLCHVCGRPTVRQDRYIFPVASGGLVTLLDGSQQYGCNVPPMHRACALRASHACPHLGKVSEAPLRCTRDEGRLIHRTDITPGLEGVVHLLPKGVDVVLSCYRLYGDEFTAKVLAARESWEKVTMDRRARRVRPPS
;
A
#
# COMPACT_ATOMS: atom_id res chain seq x y z
N MET A 1 19.22 10.41 -10.77
CA MET A 1 18.15 11.02 -9.96
C MET A 1 17.06 9.97 -9.85
N GLU A 2 16.89 9.36 -8.68
CA GLU A 2 15.94 8.27 -8.50
C GLU A 2 14.53 8.87 -8.45
N SER A 3 13.71 8.59 -9.47
CA SER A 3 12.38 9.18 -9.63
C SER A 3 11.45 8.71 -8.51
N ALA A 4 10.56 9.59 -8.04
CA ALA A 4 9.49 9.23 -7.10
C ALA A 4 8.72 7.98 -7.60
N PRO A 5 8.19 7.14 -6.68
CA PRO A 5 7.37 5.99 -7.07
C PRO A 5 6.22 6.41 -7.99
N TRP A 6 5.88 5.58 -8.97
CA TRP A 6 4.78 5.84 -9.91
C TRP A 6 3.48 6.22 -9.21
N SER A 7 3.12 5.54 -8.12
CA SER A 7 1.89 5.83 -7.40
C SER A 7 2.00 7.02 -6.44
N ALA A 8 3.17 7.64 -6.26
CA ALA A 8 3.30 8.82 -5.40
C ALA A 8 2.45 9.97 -5.95
N ALA A 9 1.79 10.71 -5.08
CA ALA A 9 1.08 11.93 -5.46
C ALA A 9 2.06 13.08 -5.72
N TRP A 10 1.64 14.04 -6.53
CA TRP A 10 2.37 15.28 -6.78
C TRP A 10 1.55 16.48 -6.31
N SER A 11 2.19 17.57 -5.89
CA SER A 11 1.47 18.77 -5.42
C SER A 11 0.59 19.41 -6.52
N GLY A 12 0.93 19.21 -7.80
CA GLY A 12 0.08 19.58 -8.93
C GLY A 12 -1.18 18.72 -9.12
N GLU A 13 -1.40 17.70 -8.30
CA GLU A 13 -2.52 16.76 -8.38
C GLU A 13 -3.53 16.94 -7.23
N ALA A 14 -3.62 18.14 -6.66
CA ALA A 14 -4.48 18.42 -5.51
C ALA A 14 -5.99 18.46 -5.82
N SER A 15 -6.38 18.43 -7.10
CA SER A 15 -7.78 18.41 -7.51
C SER A 15 -8.36 17.00 -7.58
N PHE A 16 -9.60 16.86 -7.15
CA PHE A 16 -10.34 15.60 -7.13
C PHE A 16 -11.69 15.73 -7.84
N THR A 17 -12.17 14.61 -8.37
CA THR A 17 -13.52 14.45 -8.92
C THR A 17 -14.14 13.16 -8.38
N VAL A 18 -15.46 13.06 -8.44
CA VAL A 18 -16.20 11.84 -8.08
C VAL A 18 -16.99 11.40 -9.31
N GLY A 19 -16.98 10.09 -9.59
CA GLY A 19 -17.72 9.51 -10.71
C GLY A 19 -18.10 8.06 -10.46
N PRO A 20 -18.89 7.43 -11.34
CA PRO A 20 -19.24 6.02 -11.23
C PRO A 20 -17.99 5.12 -11.22
N SER A 21 -17.98 4.12 -10.34
CA SER A 21 -16.88 3.17 -10.29
C SER A 21 -17.01 2.09 -11.36
N THR A 22 -15.92 1.88 -12.09
CA THR A 22 -15.81 0.76 -13.04
C THR A 22 -15.41 -0.53 -12.33
N ASP A 23 -14.58 -0.42 -11.28
CA ASP A 23 -14.01 -1.56 -10.56
C ASP A 23 -14.95 -2.07 -9.44
N PHE A 24 -15.86 -1.22 -8.95
CA PHE A 24 -16.85 -1.54 -7.93
C PHE A 24 -18.26 -1.13 -8.39
N PRO A 25 -18.95 -1.95 -9.19
CA PRO A 25 -20.28 -1.62 -9.72
C PRO A 25 -21.26 -1.26 -8.60
N GLY A 26 -22.03 -0.18 -8.82
CA GLY A 26 -22.99 0.36 -7.84
C GLY A 26 -22.42 1.42 -6.89
N PHE A 27 -21.10 1.64 -6.89
CA PHE A 27 -20.47 2.69 -6.10
C PHE A 27 -20.04 3.88 -6.96
N LEU A 28 -19.85 5.03 -6.30
CA LEU A 28 -19.03 6.11 -6.82
C LEU A 28 -17.57 5.90 -6.40
N GLU A 29 -16.63 6.55 -7.06
CA GLU A 29 -15.21 6.52 -6.71
C GLU A 29 -14.58 7.90 -6.79
N LEU A 30 -13.63 8.14 -5.88
CA LEU A 30 -12.78 9.32 -5.91
C LEU A 30 -11.71 9.15 -7.00
N ASN A 31 -11.57 10.18 -7.81
CA ASN A 31 -10.54 10.31 -8.83
C ASN A 31 -9.68 11.53 -8.51
N GLN A 32 -8.36 11.33 -8.50
CA GLN A 32 -7.39 12.40 -8.31
C GLN A 32 -6.80 12.77 -9.67
N ALA A 33 -6.53 14.06 -9.89
CA ALA A 33 -5.86 14.50 -11.10
C ALA A 33 -4.55 13.76 -11.37
N GLN A 34 -4.21 13.63 -12.66
CA GLN A 34 -3.03 12.92 -13.13
C GLN A 34 -2.08 13.92 -13.79
N ALA A 35 -1.07 14.35 -13.05
CA ALA A 35 -0.07 15.31 -13.50
C ALA A 35 1.31 14.99 -12.86
N PRO A 36 1.85 13.77 -13.05
CA PRO A 36 3.15 13.42 -12.50
C PRO A 36 4.23 14.37 -13.04
N GLY A 37 5.13 14.81 -12.16
CA GLY A 37 6.15 15.81 -12.49
C GLY A 37 5.68 17.27 -12.41
N LYS A 38 4.40 17.54 -12.12
CA LYS A 38 3.92 18.90 -11.87
C LYS A 38 3.97 19.22 -10.37
N GLY A 39 4.81 20.19 -10.01
CA GLY A 39 5.11 20.51 -8.62
C GLY A 39 6.09 19.50 -8.02
N GLU A 40 5.96 19.22 -6.73
CA GLU A 40 6.86 18.35 -5.97
C GLU A 40 6.20 17.01 -5.65
N PRO A 41 6.97 15.89 -5.61
CA PRO A 41 6.44 14.61 -5.17
C PRO A 41 6.14 14.65 -3.67
N LEU A 42 4.93 14.22 -3.31
CA LEU A 42 4.46 14.16 -1.93
C LEU A 42 4.79 12.79 -1.34
N PHE A 43 6.01 12.65 -0.81
CA PHE A 43 6.44 11.40 -0.19
C PHE A 43 5.55 11.04 1.00
N GLY A 44 5.04 9.82 1.01
CA GLY A 44 4.06 9.35 2.01
C GLY A 44 2.60 9.57 1.62
N ALA A 45 2.33 10.32 0.54
CA ALA A 45 1.01 10.41 -0.07
C ALA A 45 0.99 9.61 -1.38
N MET A 46 -0.02 8.76 -1.54
CA MET A 46 -0.27 8.05 -2.79
C MET A 46 -1.38 8.75 -3.55
N ASN A 47 -1.24 8.84 -4.87
CA ASN A 47 -2.32 9.34 -5.73
C ASN A 47 -3.46 8.32 -5.70
N ALA A 48 -4.66 8.74 -5.30
CA ALA A 48 -5.79 7.84 -5.04
C ALA A 48 -6.16 6.97 -6.25
N THR A 49 -6.17 7.56 -7.44
CA THR A 49 -6.45 6.84 -8.69
C THR A 49 -5.34 5.85 -9.03
N ARG A 50 -4.06 6.25 -8.95
CA ARG A 50 -2.93 5.33 -9.23
C ARG A 50 -2.82 4.22 -8.21
N LEU A 51 -3.06 4.51 -6.93
CA LEU A 51 -3.15 3.50 -5.88
C LEU A 51 -4.20 2.45 -6.25
N ARG A 52 -5.43 2.87 -6.54
CA ARG A 52 -6.53 1.98 -6.92
C ARG A 52 -6.20 1.16 -8.18
N ARG A 53 -5.70 1.78 -9.25
CA ARG A 53 -5.28 1.04 -10.45
C ARG A 53 -4.15 0.06 -10.16
N GLY A 54 -3.17 0.45 -9.34
CA GLY A 54 -2.09 -0.45 -8.92
C GLY A 54 -2.61 -1.67 -8.17
N MET A 55 -3.63 -1.50 -7.33
CA MET A 55 -4.30 -2.60 -6.67
C MET A 55 -5.10 -3.44 -7.66
N VAL A 56 -5.98 -2.85 -8.48
CA VAL A 56 -6.84 -3.57 -9.43
C VAL A 56 -6.01 -4.35 -10.46
N ASP A 57 -5.09 -3.68 -11.15
CA ASP A 57 -4.33 -4.22 -12.28
C ASP A 57 -3.01 -4.88 -11.88
N LEU A 58 -2.69 -4.91 -10.58
CA LEU A 58 -1.43 -5.45 -10.03
C LEU A 58 -0.20 -4.76 -10.65
N LEU A 59 -0.26 -3.43 -10.77
CA LEU A 59 0.86 -2.61 -11.26
C LEU A 59 1.88 -2.38 -10.14
N CYS A 60 3.15 -2.30 -10.55
CA CYS A 60 4.23 -2.04 -9.63
C CYS A 60 4.11 -0.64 -9.01
N HIS A 61 4.07 -0.57 -7.68
CA HIS A 61 4.05 0.69 -6.91
C HIS A 61 5.14 1.69 -7.35
N VAL A 62 6.33 1.19 -7.70
CA VAL A 62 7.49 2.00 -8.06
C VAL A 62 7.50 2.40 -9.53
N CYS A 63 7.31 1.46 -10.46
CA CYS A 63 7.50 1.73 -11.89
C CYS A 63 6.22 1.77 -12.73
N GLY A 64 5.06 1.47 -12.15
CA GLY A 64 3.75 1.48 -12.83
C GLY A 64 3.53 0.35 -13.84
N ARG A 65 4.50 -0.54 -14.06
CA ARG A 65 4.36 -1.67 -14.99
C ARG A 65 3.68 -2.87 -14.32
N PRO A 66 2.93 -3.70 -15.07
CA PRO A 66 2.32 -4.91 -14.52
C PRO A 66 3.32 -5.84 -13.83
N THR A 67 2.90 -6.43 -12.72
CA THR A 67 3.66 -7.47 -12.02
C THR A 67 3.13 -8.85 -12.39
N VAL A 68 4.02 -9.75 -12.80
CA VAL A 68 3.68 -11.15 -13.00
C VAL A 68 3.64 -11.87 -11.66
N ARG A 69 2.85 -12.95 -11.57
CA ARG A 69 2.58 -13.66 -10.31
C ARG A 69 3.85 -14.08 -9.55
N GLN A 70 4.91 -14.45 -10.25
CA GLN A 70 6.17 -14.90 -9.64
C GLN A 70 7.07 -13.74 -9.17
N ASP A 71 6.72 -12.49 -9.53
CA ASP A 71 7.50 -11.28 -9.26
C ASP A 71 6.65 -10.20 -8.59
N ARG A 72 5.85 -10.62 -7.59
CA ARG A 72 5.06 -9.75 -6.72
C ARG A 72 5.64 -9.75 -5.33
N TYR A 73 6.06 -8.59 -4.89
CA TYR A 73 6.65 -8.35 -3.57
C TYR A 73 5.95 -7.18 -2.89
N ILE A 74 5.80 -7.27 -1.57
CA ILE A 74 5.29 -6.21 -0.70
C ILE A 74 6.18 -6.08 0.54
N PHE A 75 5.96 -5.06 1.36
CA PHE A 75 6.59 -4.90 2.68
C PHE A 75 5.52 -5.03 3.76
N PRO A 76 5.24 -6.24 4.28
CA PRO A 76 4.06 -6.52 5.08
C PRO A 76 3.77 -5.57 6.26
N VAL A 77 4.77 -5.02 6.93
CA VAL A 77 4.63 -4.02 8.00
C VAL A 77 4.30 -2.64 7.44
N ALA A 78 4.91 -2.24 6.33
CA ALA A 78 4.70 -0.94 5.71
C ALA A 78 3.48 -0.88 4.75
N SER A 79 2.96 -2.03 4.29
CA SER A 79 1.94 -2.10 3.23
C SER A 79 0.59 -2.65 3.68
N GLY A 80 0.33 -2.77 4.98
CA GLY A 80 -0.95 -3.31 5.46
C GLY A 80 -0.96 -3.84 6.88
N GLY A 81 -2.04 -4.54 7.22
CA GLY A 81 -2.30 -5.04 8.56
C GLY A 81 -3.12 -6.33 8.56
N LEU A 82 -3.27 -6.92 9.74
CA LEU A 82 -4.19 -8.03 9.93
C LEU A 82 -5.62 -7.49 10.10
N VAL A 83 -6.57 -8.20 9.52
CA VAL A 83 -8.00 -7.93 9.59
C VAL A 83 -8.67 -9.15 10.19
N THR A 84 -9.42 -8.93 11.27
CA THR A 84 -10.29 -9.95 11.87
C THR A 84 -11.58 -10.07 11.06
N LEU A 85 -11.88 -11.27 10.58
CA LEU A 85 -13.14 -11.57 9.89
C LEU A 85 -14.26 -11.88 10.90
N LEU A 86 -15.50 -11.98 10.40
CA LEU A 86 -16.68 -12.27 11.23
C LEU A 86 -16.60 -13.62 11.94
N ASP A 87 -15.92 -14.60 11.35
CA ASP A 87 -15.68 -15.92 11.94
C ASP A 87 -14.50 -15.94 12.94
N GLY A 88 -13.88 -14.78 13.20
CA GLY A 88 -12.74 -14.61 14.10
C GLY A 88 -11.39 -14.93 13.46
N SER A 89 -11.34 -15.44 12.22
CA SER A 89 -10.08 -15.68 11.52
C SER A 89 -9.37 -14.37 11.17
N GLN A 90 -8.05 -14.44 10.99
CA GLN A 90 -7.21 -13.30 10.59
C GLN A 90 -6.82 -13.42 9.12
N GLN A 91 -6.92 -12.32 8.38
CA GLN A 91 -6.40 -12.21 7.02
C GLN A 91 -5.54 -10.97 6.86
N TYR A 92 -4.49 -11.06 6.05
CA TYR A 92 -3.66 -9.90 5.76
C TYR A 92 -4.32 -9.00 4.71
N GLY A 93 -4.67 -7.79 5.11
CA GLY A 93 -5.18 -6.73 4.26
C GLY A 93 -4.06 -5.79 3.81
N CYS A 94 -3.71 -5.87 2.53
CA CYS A 94 -2.69 -5.01 1.91
C CYS A 94 -3.32 -3.77 1.28
N ASN A 95 -2.74 -2.59 1.52
CA ASN A 95 -3.20 -1.30 1.01
C ASN A 95 -2.18 -0.57 0.13
N VAL A 96 -1.15 -1.29 -0.34
CA VAL A 96 -0.15 -0.76 -1.28
C VAL A 96 -0.03 -1.75 -2.45
N PRO A 97 0.11 -1.27 -3.70
CA PRO A 97 0.27 -2.15 -4.84
C PRO A 97 1.52 -3.04 -4.72
N PRO A 98 1.55 -4.20 -5.39
CA PRO A 98 2.74 -5.04 -5.41
C PRO A 98 3.92 -4.32 -6.07
N MET A 99 5.11 -4.89 -5.95
CA MET A 99 6.33 -4.45 -6.61
C MET A 99 7.04 -5.62 -7.28
N HIS A 100 7.75 -5.36 -8.38
CA HIS A 100 8.79 -6.28 -8.84
C HIS A 100 9.87 -6.42 -7.78
N ARG A 101 10.55 -7.56 -7.71
CA ARG A 101 11.67 -7.77 -6.78
C ARG A 101 12.72 -6.68 -6.88
N ALA A 102 13.11 -6.34 -8.10
CA ALA A 102 14.11 -5.30 -8.35
C ALA A 102 13.64 -3.92 -7.86
N CYS A 103 12.36 -3.60 -8.04
CA CYS A 103 11.75 -2.36 -7.55
C CYS A 103 11.70 -2.32 -6.02
N ALA A 104 11.33 -3.43 -5.38
CA ALA A 104 11.29 -3.54 -3.93
C ALA A 104 12.69 -3.39 -3.31
N LEU A 105 13.71 -4.02 -3.90
CA LEU A 105 15.09 -3.87 -3.42
C LEU A 105 15.56 -2.41 -3.52
N ARG A 106 15.34 -1.72 -4.65
CA ARG A 106 15.65 -0.30 -4.75
C ARG A 106 14.92 0.53 -3.69
N ALA A 107 13.61 0.30 -3.53
CA ALA A 107 12.82 1.01 -2.52
C ALA A 107 13.35 0.81 -1.09
N SER A 108 13.84 -0.39 -0.76
CA SER A 108 14.40 -0.68 0.57
C SER A 108 15.67 0.13 0.89
N HIS A 109 16.42 0.56 -0.14
CA HIS A 109 17.61 1.40 0.00
C HIS A 109 17.28 2.89 -0.06
N ALA A 110 16.30 3.28 -0.86
CA ALA A 110 15.98 4.67 -1.14
C ALA A 110 14.93 5.28 -0.19
N CYS A 111 14.00 4.48 0.33
CA CYS A 111 12.88 5.00 1.13
C CYS A 111 13.27 5.15 2.61
N PRO A 112 13.24 6.37 3.18
CA PRO A 112 13.57 6.57 4.59
C PRO A 112 12.63 5.82 5.55
N HIS A 113 11.36 5.67 5.18
CA HIS A 113 10.40 4.91 5.99
C HIS A 113 10.78 3.42 6.05
N LEU A 114 11.04 2.80 4.90
CA LEU A 114 11.48 1.40 4.85
C LEU A 114 12.84 1.19 5.51
N GLY A 115 13.76 2.16 5.41
CA GLY A 115 15.02 2.13 6.14
C GLY A 115 14.86 2.13 7.67
N LYS A 116 13.87 2.88 8.18
CA LYS A 116 13.52 2.90 9.63
C LYS A 116 12.90 1.59 10.08
N VAL A 117 11.97 1.03 9.30
CA VAL A 117 11.30 -0.25 9.62
C VAL A 117 12.28 -1.42 9.44
N SER A 118 13.20 -1.35 8.47
CA SER A 118 14.18 -2.39 8.17
C SER A 118 13.55 -3.77 7.89
N GLU A 119 12.37 -3.77 7.26
CA GLU A 119 11.68 -4.98 6.81
C GLU A 119 12.22 -5.44 5.44
N ALA A 120 12.33 -6.76 5.24
CA ALA A 120 12.66 -7.33 3.94
C ALA A 120 11.39 -7.49 3.08
N PRO A 121 11.48 -7.27 1.75
CA PRO A 121 10.32 -7.47 0.88
C PRO A 121 9.92 -8.95 0.86
N LEU A 122 8.62 -9.19 1.05
CA LEU A 122 8.03 -10.52 1.07
C LEU A 122 7.37 -10.83 -0.27
N ARG A 123 7.73 -11.97 -0.89
CA ARG A 123 7.07 -12.44 -2.12
C ARG A 123 5.63 -12.87 -1.81
N CYS A 124 4.66 -12.36 -2.56
CA CYS A 124 3.28 -12.85 -2.55
C CYS A 124 3.20 -14.34 -2.94
N THR A 125 2.16 -15.03 -2.48
CA THR A 125 1.85 -16.39 -2.93
C THR A 125 1.18 -16.35 -4.31
N ARG A 126 0.64 -17.48 -4.77
CA ARG A 126 -0.12 -17.52 -6.03
C ARG A 126 -1.48 -16.83 -5.92
N ASP A 127 -1.97 -16.67 -4.70
CA ASP A 127 -3.16 -15.90 -4.39
C ASP A 127 -2.91 -14.42 -4.71
N GLU A 128 -3.83 -13.82 -5.47
CA GLU A 128 -3.77 -12.41 -5.82
C GLU A 128 -4.50 -11.53 -4.80
N GLY A 129 -5.15 -12.15 -3.81
CA GLY A 129 -5.98 -11.49 -2.82
C GLY A 129 -7.29 -11.01 -3.43
N ARG A 130 -8.35 -11.05 -2.62
CA ARG A 130 -9.66 -10.49 -2.97
C ARG A 130 -9.62 -8.98 -2.84
N LEU A 131 -10.06 -8.28 -3.88
CA LEU A 131 -10.15 -6.82 -3.87
C LEU A 131 -11.35 -6.38 -3.02
N ILE A 132 -11.12 -5.45 -2.09
CA ILE A 132 -12.13 -4.89 -1.18
C ILE A 132 -12.11 -3.37 -1.31
N HIS A 133 -13.27 -2.75 -1.49
CA HIS A 133 -13.38 -1.29 -1.47
C HIS A 133 -13.45 -0.77 -0.02
N ARG A 134 -13.09 0.50 0.16
CA ARG A 134 -13.22 1.23 1.43
C ARG A 134 -13.83 2.59 1.16
N THR A 135 -14.83 2.93 1.97
CA THR A 135 -15.58 4.20 1.88
C THR A 135 -15.33 5.11 3.07
N ASP A 136 -14.61 4.63 4.08
CA ASP A 136 -14.16 5.45 5.20
C ASP A 136 -13.01 6.38 4.82
N ILE A 137 -13.03 7.57 5.41
CA ILE A 137 -12.00 8.60 5.21
C ILE A 137 -10.70 8.11 5.86
N THR A 138 -9.72 7.77 5.02
CA THR A 138 -8.38 7.42 5.48
C THR A 138 -7.56 8.67 5.79
N PRO A 139 -6.55 8.57 6.68
CA PRO A 139 -5.63 9.69 6.93
C PRO A 139 -5.05 10.27 5.64
N GLY A 140 -5.05 11.60 5.51
CA GLY A 140 -4.62 12.33 4.32
C GLY A 140 -5.74 12.63 3.31
N LEU A 141 -6.95 12.10 3.51
CA LEU A 141 -8.14 12.40 2.69
C LEU A 141 -9.18 13.25 3.44
N GLU A 142 -8.87 13.77 4.62
CA GLU A 142 -9.78 14.63 5.39
C GLU A 142 -10.17 15.88 4.59
N GLY A 143 -9.23 16.39 3.80
CA GLY A 143 -9.44 17.54 2.92
C GLY A 143 -10.47 17.30 1.82
N VAL A 144 -10.79 16.06 1.44
CA VAL A 144 -11.74 15.78 0.33
C VAL A 144 -13.17 15.52 0.79
N VAL A 145 -13.43 15.47 2.11
CA VAL A 145 -14.76 15.19 2.69
C VAL A 145 -15.84 16.11 2.10
N HIS A 146 -15.52 17.39 1.91
CA HIS A 146 -16.45 18.39 1.40
C HIS A 146 -16.85 18.18 -0.07
N LEU A 147 -16.10 17.37 -0.82
CA LEU A 147 -16.38 17.01 -2.21
C LEU A 147 -17.29 15.78 -2.34
N LEU A 148 -17.51 15.04 -1.24
CA LEU A 148 -18.26 13.79 -1.28
C LEU A 148 -19.78 14.08 -1.28
N PRO A 149 -20.55 13.46 -2.19
CA PRO A 149 -22.00 13.54 -2.16
C PRO A 149 -22.56 12.96 -0.86
N LYS A 150 -23.53 13.66 -0.26
CA LYS A 150 -24.16 13.22 0.99
C LYS A 150 -25.03 11.99 0.75
N GLY A 151 -24.96 11.02 1.66
CA GLY A 151 -25.80 9.83 1.63
C GLY A 151 -25.46 8.83 0.52
N VAL A 152 -24.30 8.97 -0.12
CA VAL A 152 -23.81 8.05 -1.15
C VAL A 152 -22.44 7.52 -0.76
N ASP A 153 -22.27 6.20 -0.85
CA ASP A 153 -21.00 5.55 -0.61
C ASP A 153 -20.01 5.83 -1.76
N VAL A 154 -18.86 6.42 -1.42
CA VAL A 154 -17.78 6.71 -2.36
C VAL A 154 -16.57 5.86 -2.00
N VAL A 155 -16.04 5.11 -2.97
CA VAL A 155 -14.78 4.39 -2.83
C VAL A 155 -13.63 5.37 -2.80
N LEU A 156 -12.93 5.40 -1.67
CA LEU A 156 -11.77 6.27 -1.42
C LEU A 156 -10.46 5.51 -1.55
N SER A 157 -10.47 4.23 -1.20
CA SER A 157 -9.33 3.34 -1.35
C SER A 157 -9.78 1.89 -1.54
N CYS A 158 -8.83 1.01 -1.83
CA CYS A 158 -9.09 -0.42 -1.92
C CYS A 158 -7.92 -1.24 -1.39
N TYR A 159 -8.24 -2.42 -0.89
CA TYR A 159 -7.32 -3.35 -0.26
C TYR A 159 -7.32 -4.67 -1.01
N ARG A 160 -6.22 -5.42 -0.93
CA ARG A 160 -6.19 -6.84 -1.28
C ARG A 160 -6.13 -7.66 0.00
N LEU A 161 -7.18 -8.43 0.23
CA LEU A 161 -7.29 -9.34 1.36
C LEU A 161 -6.82 -10.72 0.92
N TYR A 162 -5.70 -11.15 1.48
CA TYR A 162 -5.06 -12.40 1.10
C TYR A 162 -5.51 -13.57 1.98
N GLY A 163 -5.53 -14.77 1.39
CA GLY A 163 -5.89 -16.00 2.07
C GLY A 163 -4.83 -16.48 3.08
N ASP A 164 -5.13 -17.64 3.66
CA ASP A 164 -4.45 -18.15 4.85
C ASP A 164 -2.96 -18.43 4.61
N GLU A 165 -2.60 -18.96 3.43
CA GLU A 165 -1.20 -19.27 3.09
C GLU A 165 -0.32 -18.01 3.16
N PHE A 166 -0.76 -16.91 2.54
CA PHE A 166 0.01 -15.68 2.56
C PHE A 166 -0.06 -14.99 3.90
N THR A 167 -1.22 -15.04 4.58
CA THR A 167 -1.37 -14.49 5.92
C THR A 167 -0.42 -15.17 6.91
N ALA A 168 -0.33 -16.49 6.90
CA ALA A 168 0.62 -17.24 7.72
C ALA A 168 2.08 -16.85 7.41
N LYS A 169 2.41 -16.64 6.13
CA LYS A 169 3.74 -16.17 5.72
C LYS A 169 4.05 -14.76 6.23
N VAL A 170 3.06 -13.86 6.25
CA VAL A 170 3.19 -12.51 6.83
C VAL A 170 3.42 -12.60 8.33
N LEU A 171 2.65 -13.43 9.05
CA LEU A 171 2.80 -13.64 10.48
C LEU A 171 4.22 -14.12 10.83
N ALA A 172 4.71 -15.16 10.15
CA ALA A 172 6.05 -15.68 10.35
C ALA A 172 7.15 -14.64 10.04
N ALA A 173 6.96 -13.82 9.00
CA ALA A 173 7.88 -12.74 8.66
C ALA A 173 7.90 -11.64 9.74
N ARG A 174 6.74 -11.28 10.30
CA ARG A 174 6.61 -10.29 11.37
C ARG A 174 7.25 -10.77 12.67
N GLU A 175 6.98 -12.00 13.09
CA GLU A 175 7.62 -12.60 14.28
C GLU A 175 9.16 -12.59 14.15
N SER A 176 9.67 -13.00 12.99
CA SER A 176 11.10 -12.97 12.69
C SER A 176 11.67 -11.55 12.75
N TRP A 177 10.94 -10.56 12.20
CA TRP A 177 11.32 -9.16 12.22
C TRP A 177 11.32 -8.57 13.63
N GLU A 178 10.33 -8.89 14.46
CA GLU A 178 10.22 -8.44 15.85
C GLU A 178 11.40 -8.95 16.67
N LYS A 179 11.73 -10.25 16.54
CA LYS A 179 12.90 -10.85 17.21
C LYS A 179 14.20 -10.13 16.84
N VAL A 180 14.44 -9.91 15.54
CA VAL A 180 15.63 -9.19 15.07
C VAL A 180 15.66 -7.74 15.59
N THR A 181 14.50 -7.08 15.62
CA THR A 181 14.37 -5.70 16.11
C THR A 181 14.65 -5.61 17.60
N MET A 182 14.13 -6.54 18.39
CA MET A 182 14.41 -6.64 19.83
C MET A 182 15.89 -6.91 20.08
N ASP A 183 16.52 -7.84 19.37
CA ASP A 183 17.95 -8.14 19.51
C ASP A 183 18.83 -6.94 19.16
N ARG A 184 18.45 -6.13 18.16
CA ARG A 184 19.14 -4.88 17.81
C ARG A 184 18.99 -3.83 18.91
N ARG A 185 17.79 -3.70 19.49
CA ARG A 185 17.54 -2.77 20.61
C ARG A 185 18.34 -3.18 21.85
N ALA A 186 18.33 -4.47 22.22
CA ALA A 186 19.10 -4.98 23.35
C ALA A 186 20.62 -4.73 23.22
N ARG A 187 21.16 -4.89 22.00
CA ARG A 187 22.58 -4.60 21.71
C ARG A 187 22.94 -3.11 21.78
N ARG A 188 22.01 -2.20 21.49
CA ARG A 188 22.23 -0.74 21.60
C ARG A 188 22.18 -0.22 23.03
N VAL A 189 21.51 -0.94 23.94
CA VAL A 189 21.33 -0.53 25.35
C VAL A 189 22.50 -1.00 26.24
N ARG A 190 23.28 -2.00 25.82
CA ARG A 190 24.52 -2.36 26.53
C ARG A 190 25.63 -1.36 26.19
N PRO A 191 26.22 -0.65 27.19
CA PRO A 191 27.36 0.20 26.93
C PRO A 191 28.57 -0.66 26.52
N PRO A 192 29.50 -0.12 25.71
CA PRO A 192 30.75 -0.82 25.42
C PRO A 192 31.49 -1.08 26.74
N SER A 193 31.89 -2.35 26.94
CA SER A 193 32.76 -2.82 28.01
C SER A 193 34.18 -2.35 27.83
#